data_AF-A0A2S0I1W7-F1
#
_entry.id   AF-A0A2S0I1W7-F1
#
_cell.length_a   1.000
_cell.length_b   1.000
_cell.length_c   1.000
_cell.angle_alpha   90.00
_cell.angle_beta   90.00
_cell.angle_gamma   90.00
#
_symmetry.space_group_name_H-M   'P 1'
#
loop_
_entity.id
_entity.type
_entity.pdbx_description
1 polymer ?
#
loop_
_entity_poly.entity_id
_entity_poly.type
_entity_poly.pdbx_seq_one_letter_code
_entity_poly.pdbx_strand_id
1 'polypeptide(L)'
;MHENGVVSQEGGARIYTAFADIQDLCLYTGQPDTAAGSADRLAYRSPAQGAWTVAAGVDEFPAFMDAFRSHYVARRLPVLESLTEQGARVTFRYVTGGTFPDFETREVSLSAQGLHLDGVTWPYESLQPIDLNDWTDTVTLQDDSGKTVFSCRVARILSSDLFVNLVYNQLGQTAEYA
;
A
#
# COMPACT_ATOMS: atom_id res chain seq x y z
N MET A 1 -14.40 -14.25 -5.33
CA MET A 1 -14.01 -12.87 -5.68
C MET A 1 -14.93 -12.37 -6.78
N HIS A 2 -15.25 -11.07 -6.81
CA HIS A 2 -16.00 -10.42 -7.89
C HIS A 2 -15.14 -9.30 -8.49
N GLU A 3 -15.54 -8.77 -9.64
CA GLU A 3 -14.79 -7.71 -10.33
C GLU A 3 -14.56 -6.44 -9.48
N ASN A 4 -15.56 -6.05 -8.68
CA ASN A 4 -15.53 -4.80 -7.91
C ASN A 4 -15.31 -4.98 -6.41
N GLY A 5 -15.19 -6.23 -5.95
CA GLY A 5 -14.99 -6.49 -4.53
C GLY A 5 -14.86 -7.97 -4.19
N VAL A 6 -14.73 -8.23 -2.91
CA VAL A 6 -14.56 -9.56 -2.34
C VAL A 6 -15.69 -9.85 -1.37
N VAL A 7 -16.09 -11.12 -1.31
CA VAL A 7 -17.03 -11.62 -0.31
C VAL A 7 -16.26 -12.50 0.65
N SER A 8 -16.32 -12.18 1.93
CA SER A 8 -15.89 -13.07 3.02
C SER A 8 -17.11 -13.77 3.61
N GLN A 9 -16.88 -14.95 4.19
CA GLN A 9 -17.90 -15.69 4.92
C GLN A 9 -17.38 -16.02 6.32
N GLU A 10 -18.10 -15.57 7.34
CA GLU A 10 -17.78 -15.81 8.74
C GLU A 10 -19.08 -16.15 9.50
N GLY A 11 -19.08 -17.24 10.25
CA GLY A 11 -20.26 -17.65 11.04
C GLY A 11 -21.55 -17.84 10.22
N GLY A 12 -21.45 -18.12 8.91
CA GLY A 12 -22.59 -18.22 7.99
C GLY A 12 -23.08 -16.89 7.43
N ALA A 13 -22.59 -15.76 7.92
CA ALA A 13 -22.82 -14.45 7.31
C ALA A 13 -21.91 -14.23 6.10
N ARG A 14 -22.43 -13.58 5.07
CA ARG A 14 -21.66 -13.16 3.89
C ARG A 14 -21.48 -11.66 3.94
N ILE A 15 -20.23 -11.20 3.93
CA ILE A 15 -19.88 -9.78 3.99
C ILE A 15 -19.22 -9.41 2.67
N TYR A 16 -19.80 -8.44 1.97
CA TYR A 16 -19.21 -7.88 0.75
C TYR A 16 -18.37 -6.66 1.11
N THR A 17 -17.15 -6.60 0.59
CA THR A 17 -16.27 -5.43 0.68
C THR A 17 -15.88 -4.99 -0.73
N ALA A 18 -16.22 -3.76 -1.11
CA ALA A 18 -15.76 -3.21 -2.38
C ALA A 18 -14.25 -2.94 -2.31
N PHE A 19 -13.53 -3.21 -3.40
CA PHE A 19 -12.09 -2.93 -3.48
C PHE A 19 -11.80 -1.44 -3.27
N ALA A 20 -12.71 -0.58 -3.75
CA ALA A 20 -12.65 0.86 -3.56
C ALA A 20 -12.73 1.30 -2.09
N ASP A 21 -13.20 0.45 -1.18
CA ASP A 21 -13.36 0.79 0.25
C ASP A 21 -12.25 0.19 1.13
N ILE A 22 -11.43 -0.72 0.60
CA ILE A 22 -10.33 -1.32 1.35
C ILE A 22 -9.25 -0.28 1.62
N GLN A 23 -9.02 -0.01 2.90
CA GLN A 23 -8.04 1.00 3.34
C GLN A 23 -6.66 0.38 3.57
N ASP A 24 -6.60 -0.86 4.06
CA ASP A 24 -5.36 -1.61 4.15
C ASP A 24 -5.46 -2.96 3.48
N LEU A 25 -4.41 -3.27 2.73
CA LEU A 25 -4.05 -4.60 2.29
C LEU A 25 -2.71 -4.97 2.92
N CYS A 26 -2.65 -6.12 3.59
CA CYS A 26 -1.43 -6.69 4.13
C CYS A 26 -1.10 -7.99 3.39
N LEU A 27 0.12 -8.09 2.90
CA LEU A 27 0.72 -9.31 2.39
C LEU A 27 1.79 -9.75 3.40
N TYR A 28 1.70 -10.97 3.89
CA TYR A 28 2.57 -11.46 4.96
C TYR A 28 2.88 -12.95 4.79
N THR A 29 3.91 -13.41 5.50
CA THR A 29 4.29 -14.81 5.55
C THR A 29 3.69 -15.48 6.79
N GLY A 30 3.23 -16.73 6.64
CA GLY A 30 2.79 -17.55 7.76
C GLY A 30 3.93 -18.08 8.66
N GLN A 31 5.17 -17.99 8.19
CA GLN A 31 6.35 -18.44 8.93
C GLN A 31 7.07 -17.25 9.60
N PRO A 32 7.49 -17.38 10.87
CA PRO A 32 8.02 -16.24 11.64
C PRO A 32 9.37 -15.67 11.19
N ASP A 33 10.11 -16.28 10.26
CA ASP A 33 11.53 -15.90 10.10
C ASP A 33 12.18 -16.35 8.78
N THR A 34 11.57 -16.03 7.64
CA THR A 34 12.30 -16.08 6.36
C THR A 34 12.49 -14.68 5.80
N ALA A 35 13.70 -14.16 5.99
CA ALA A 35 14.22 -13.09 5.16
C ALA A 35 14.02 -13.50 3.68
N ALA A 36 13.17 -12.75 2.96
CA ALA A 36 12.86 -12.92 1.53
C ALA A 36 11.93 -14.07 1.12
N GLY A 37 10.96 -14.49 1.96
CA GLY A 37 9.84 -15.31 1.49
C GLY A 37 8.79 -14.48 0.74
N SER A 38 8.34 -14.93 -0.44
CA SER A 38 7.14 -14.38 -1.10
C SER A 38 5.94 -14.51 -0.16
N ALA A 39 5.11 -13.48 -0.07
CA ALA A 39 3.93 -13.53 0.77
C ALA A 39 3.02 -14.71 0.37
N ASP A 40 2.62 -15.51 1.37
CA ASP A 40 1.73 -16.66 1.21
C ASP A 40 0.39 -16.45 1.93
N ARG A 41 0.19 -15.25 2.48
CA ARG A 41 -1.06 -14.83 3.15
C ARG A 41 -1.42 -13.39 2.80
N LEU A 42 -2.72 -13.15 2.80
CA LEU A 42 -3.34 -11.87 2.47
C LEU A 42 -4.43 -11.57 3.51
N ALA A 43 -4.40 -10.35 4.03
CA ALA A 43 -5.46 -9.82 4.87
C ALA A 43 -5.79 -8.39 4.48
N TYR A 44 -7.04 -8.00 4.62
CA TYR A 44 -7.48 -6.64 4.32
C TYR A 44 -8.44 -6.12 5.39
N ARG A 45 -8.61 -4.80 5.47
CA ARG A 45 -9.63 -4.20 6.34
C ARG A 45 -10.21 -2.91 5.77
N SER A 46 -11.45 -2.66 6.19
CA SER A 46 -12.17 -1.41 5.99
C SER A 46 -13.09 -1.22 7.20
N PRO A 47 -12.95 -0.16 8.02
CA PRO A 47 -11.96 0.92 7.93
C PRO A 47 -10.57 0.51 8.46
N ALA A 48 -9.59 1.41 8.37
CA ALA A 48 -8.21 1.26 8.86
C ALA A 48 -8.03 0.86 10.33
N GLN A 49 -9.03 1.04 11.19
CA GLN A 49 -9.00 0.61 12.60
C GLN A 49 -9.86 -0.63 12.85
N GLY A 50 -10.45 -1.19 11.79
CA GLY A 50 -11.29 -2.38 11.85
C GLY A 50 -10.48 -3.67 12.00
N ALA A 51 -11.22 -4.75 12.25
CA ALA A 51 -10.67 -6.10 12.27
C ALA A 51 -10.16 -6.50 10.88
N TRP A 52 -9.13 -7.33 10.86
CA TRP A 52 -8.61 -7.92 9.64
C TRP A 52 -9.54 -9.02 9.13
N THR A 53 -9.90 -8.94 7.85
CA THR A 53 -10.45 -10.07 7.12
C THR A 53 -9.29 -10.83 6.46
N VAL A 54 -9.08 -12.07 6.88
CA VAL A 54 -8.02 -12.94 6.34
C VAL A 54 -8.56 -13.74 5.16
N ALA A 55 -7.84 -13.73 4.04
CA ALA A 55 -8.12 -14.64 2.94
C ALA A 55 -7.65 -16.05 3.33
N ALA A 56 -8.59 -16.91 3.71
CA ALA A 56 -8.34 -18.29 4.09
C ALA A 56 -9.18 -19.25 3.22
N GLY A 57 -8.70 -20.49 3.04
CA GLY A 57 -9.42 -21.52 2.30
C GLY A 57 -9.60 -21.22 0.82
N VAL A 58 -8.63 -20.52 0.22
CA VAL A 58 -8.64 -20.17 -1.20
C VAL A 58 -7.77 -21.14 -1.98
N ASP A 59 -8.36 -21.80 -2.97
CA ASP A 59 -7.63 -22.63 -3.93
C ASP A 59 -6.77 -21.75 -4.85
N GLU A 60 -5.62 -22.26 -5.29
CA GLU A 60 -4.67 -21.52 -6.14
C GLU A 60 -4.31 -20.13 -5.58
N PHE A 61 -3.98 -20.07 -4.28
CA PHE A 61 -3.71 -18.82 -3.56
C PHE A 61 -2.82 -17.81 -4.29
N PRO A 62 -1.72 -18.21 -4.98
CA PRO A 62 -0.93 -17.25 -5.76
C PRO A 62 -1.74 -16.53 -6.84
N ALA A 63 -2.53 -17.26 -7.63
CA ALA A 63 -3.39 -16.68 -8.67
C ALA A 63 -4.49 -15.79 -8.07
N PHE A 64 -5.05 -16.20 -6.93
CA PHE A 64 -6.00 -15.37 -6.19
C PHE A 64 -5.36 -14.06 -5.72
N MET A 65 -4.16 -14.13 -5.14
CA MET A 65 -3.45 -12.96 -4.63
C MET A 65 -3.13 -11.97 -5.76
N ASP A 66 -2.65 -12.45 -6.90
CA ASP A 66 -2.37 -11.61 -8.07
C ASP A 66 -3.64 -10.93 -8.59
N ALA A 67 -4.73 -11.68 -8.71
CA ALA A 67 -6.01 -11.15 -9.16
C ALA A 67 -6.59 -10.14 -8.15
N PHE A 68 -6.48 -10.42 -6.84
CA PHE A 68 -6.91 -9.51 -5.79
C PHE A 68 -6.15 -8.20 -5.86
N ARG A 69 -4.81 -8.24 -5.92
CA ARG A 69 -3.96 -7.05 -6.00
C ARG A 69 -4.28 -6.22 -7.24
N SER A 70 -4.43 -6.88 -8.39
CA SER A 70 -4.80 -6.23 -9.65
C SER A 70 -6.15 -5.50 -9.56
N HIS A 71 -7.21 -6.18 -9.11
CA HIS A 71 -8.52 -5.55 -8.95
C HIS A 71 -8.52 -4.46 -7.87
N TYR A 72 -7.77 -4.67 -6.78
CA TYR A 72 -7.63 -3.68 -5.71
C TYR A 72 -7.02 -2.38 -6.23
N VAL A 73 -5.90 -2.46 -6.95
CA VAL A 73 -5.26 -1.30 -7.58
C VAL A 73 -6.21 -0.64 -8.57
N ALA A 74 -6.79 -1.40 -9.50
CA ALA A 74 -7.66 -0.88 -10.54
C ALA A 74 -8.92 -0.15 -10.02
N ARG A 75 -9.38 -0.46 -8.80
CA ARG A 75 -10.57 0.16 -8.20
C ARG A 75 -10.27 1.20 -7.13
N ARG A 76 -9.21 1.02 -6.35
CA ARG A 76 -8.87 1.94 -5.25
C ARG A 76 -7.96 3.07 -5.69
N LEU A 77 -7.03 2.84 -6.62
CA LEU A 77 -6.10 3.88 -7.06
C LEU A 77 -6.81 5.13 -7.58
N PRO A 78 -7.82 5.05 -8.49
CA PRO A 78 -8.52 6.25 -8.98
C PRO A 78 -9.25 7.03 -7.88
N VAL A 79 -9.70 6.33 -6.83
CA VAL A 79 -10.33 6.98 -5.67
C VAL A 79 -9.30 7.81 -4.90
N LEU A 80 -8.10 7.28 -4.69
CA LEU A 80 -7.02 7.97 -3.99
C LEU A 80 -6.47 9.15 -4.80
N GLU A 81 -6.34 8.99 -6.11
CA GLU A 81 -5.96 10.06 -7.03
C GLU A 81 -6.97 11.20 -6.97
N SER A 82 -8.26 10.90 -7.11
CA SER A 82 -9.32 11.91 -7.02
C SER A 82 -9.37 12.62 -5.67
N LEU A 83 -9.14 11.91 -4.56
CA LEU A 83 -9.04 12.53 -3.24
C LEU A 83 -7.85 13.51 -3.17
N THR A 84 -6.72 13.12 -3.73
CA THR A 84 -5.50 13.95 -3.77
C THR A 84 -5.70 15.21 -4.60
N GLU A 85 -6.35 15.08 -5.77
CA GLU A 85 -6.74 16.21 -6.64
C GLU A 85 -7.69 17.18 -5.94
N GLN A 86 -8.58 16.67 -5.09
CA GLN A 86 -9.47 17.47 -4.25
C GLN A 86 -8.76 18.11 -3.05
N GLY A 87 -7.43 17.98 -2.95
CA GLY A 87 -6.61 18.53 -1.89
C GLY A 87 -6.62 17.72 -0.60
N ALA A 88 -7.20 16.51 -0.59
CA ALA A 88 -7.14 15.64 0.56
C ALA A 88 -5.74 15.02 0.70
N ARG A 89 -5.41 14.67 1.95
CA ARG A 89 -4.24 13.88 2.26
C ARG A 89 -4.61 12.40 2.25
N VAL A 90 -3.95 11.61 1.43
CA VAL A 90 -4.08 10.15 1.41
C VAL A 90 -3.02 9.53 2.31
N THR A 91 -3.45 8.77 3.31
CA THR A 91 -2.57 8.20 4.32
C THR A 91 -2.39 6.70 4.13
N PHE A 92 -1.13 6.27 4.14
CA PHE A 92 -0.69 4.89 4.18
C PHE A 92 -0.04 4.59 5.53
N ARG A 93 -0.04 3.32 5.91
CA ARG A 93 0.67 2.84 7.10
C ARG A 93 1.76 1.88 6.72
N TYR A 94 2.87 1.96 7.43
CA TYR A 94 3.97 1.03 7.30
C TYR A 94 4.33 0.44 8.66
N VAL A 95 4.64 -0.84 8.66
CA VAL A 95 4.90 -1.64 9.86
C VAL A 95 6.31 -1.34 10.36
N THR A 96 6.43 -0.84 11.59
CA THR A 96 7.71 -0.63 12.29
C THR A 96 8.05 -1.75 13.26
N GLY A 97 7.05 -2.48 13.74
CA GLY A 97 7.20 -3.56 14.72
C GLY A 97 5.99 -4.50 14.75
N GLY A 98 6.05 -5.52 15.61
CA GLY A 98 4.98 -6.51 15.78
C GLY A 98 4.86 -7.54 14.64
N THR A 99 3.92 -8.46 14.80
CA THR A 99 3.56 -9.49 13.81
C THR A 99 2.06 -9.48 13.58
N PHE A 100 1.60 -9.96 12.43
CA PHE A 100 0.17 -10.04 12.14
C PHE A 100 -0.57 -10.82 13.26
N PRO A 101 -1.73 -10.35 13.77
CA PRO A 101 -2.47 -9.14 13.37
C PRO A 101 -2.06 -7.85 14.09
N ASP A 102 -1.18 -7.93 15.09
CA ASP A 102 -0.81 -6.88 16.05
C ASP A 102 0.40 -6.06 15.58
N PHE A 103 0.30 -5.49 14.38
CA PHE A 103 1.36 -4.63 13.85
C PHE A 103 1.46 -3.30 14.61
N GLU A 104 2.68 -2.89 14.90
CA GLU A 104 3.00 -1.51 15.23
C GLU A 104 3.24 -0.77 13.92
N THR A 105 2.47 0.30 13.67
CA THR A 105 2.55 1.06 12.42
C THR A 105 2.83 2.53 12.63
N ARG A 106 3.50 3.14 11.65
CA ARG A 106 3.57 4.59 11.47
C ARG A 106 2.89 4.99 10.18
N GLU A 107 2.60 6.28 10.06
CA GLU A 107 1.91 6.84 8.91
C GLU A 107 2.84 7.59 7.99
N VAL A 108 2.61 7.44 6.69
CA VAL A 108 3.18 8.26 5.63
C VAL A 108 2.03 8.70 4.74
N SER A 109 1.98 9.96 4.35
CA SER A 109 0.87 10.47 3.55
C SER A 109 1.31 11.20 2.30
N LEU A 110 0.44 11.23 1.31
CA LEU A 110 0.62 11.90 0.03
C LEU A 110 -0.48 12.94 -0.15
N SER A 111 -0.16 14.01 -0.87
CA SER A 111 -1.09 15.10 -1.21
C SER A 111 -0.55 15.83 -2.43
N ALA A 112 -1.31 16.78 -2.98
CA ALA A 112 -0.81 17.69 -4.00
C ALA A 112 0.43 18.50 -3.57
N GLN A 113 0.65 18.73 -2.26
CA GLN A 113 1.82 19.48 -1.78
C GLN A 113 3.08 18.64 -1.62
N GLY A 114 3.01 17.32 -1.82
CA GLY A 114 4.14 16.42 -1.60
C GLY A 114 3.89 15.32 -0.58
N LEU A 115 5.00 14.71 -0.15
CA LEU A 115 5.07 13.65 0.85
C LEU A 115 5.03 14.24 2.26
N HIS A 116 4.17 13.70 3.12
CA HIS A 116 4.08 14.06 4.53
C HIS A 116 4.59 12.93 5.40
N LEU A 117 5.63 13.20 6.18
CA LEU A 117 6.27 12.23 7.06
C LEU A 117 6.73 12.93 8.35
N ASP A 118 6.40 12.36 9.51
CA ASP A 118 6.83 12.85 10.82
C ASP A 118 6.59 14.37 11.04
N GLY A 119 5.48 14.88 10.51
CA GLY A 119 5.10 16.30 10.63
C GLY A 119 5.80 17.25 9.64
N VAL A 120 6.66 16.73 8.77
CA VAL A 120 7.34 17.48 7.71
C VAL A 120 6.65 17.21 6.37
N THR A 121 6.53 18.25 5.55
CA THR A 121 6.11 18.14 4.15
C THR A 121 7.34 18.29 3.25
N TRP A 122 7.54 17.30 2.40
CA TRP A 122 8.58 17.27 1.37
C TRP A 122 7.91 17.48 0.02
N PRO A 123 8.06 18.67 -0.59
CA PRO A 123 7.56 18.92 -1.95
C PRO A 123 8.13 17.91 -2.94
N TYR A 124 7.37 17.50 -3.94
CA TYR A 124 7.82 16.49 -4.90
C TYR A 124 9.06 16.94 -5.68
N GLU A 125 9.14 18.23 -5.99
CA GLU A 125 10.30 18.87 -6.63
C GLU A 125 11.58 18.86 -5.77
N SER A 126 11.45 18.65 -4.46
CA SER A 126 12.59 18.51 -3.55
C SER A 126 13.10 17.07 -3.45
N LEU A 127 12.39 16.11 -4.06
CA LEU A 127 12.72 14.70 -4.05
C LEU A 127 13.33 14.28 -5.38
N GLN A 128 14.26 13.34 -5.33
CA GLN A 128 14.85 12.77 -6.54
C GLN A 128 13.81 11.93 -7.30
N PRO A 129 13.85 11.95 -8.65
CA PRO A 129 13.10 11.01 -9.47
C PRO A 129 13.43 9.57 -9.13
N ILE A 130 12.51 8.67 -9.44
CA ILE A 130 12.61 7.27 -9.06
C ILE A 130 12.76 6.40 -10.30
N ASP A 131 13.74 5.50 -10.29
CA ASP A 131 13.78 4.37 -11.21
C ASP A 131 13.02 3.18 -10.60
N LEU A 132 11.90 2.78 -11.22
CA LEU A 132 11.14 1.62 -10.79
C LEU A 132 11.92 0.31 -10.93
N ASN A 133 12.95 0.26 -11.78
CA ASN A 133 13.81 -0.91 -11.90
C ASN A 133 14.64 -1.16 -10.63
N ASP A 134 14.85 -0.13 -9.81
CA ASP A 134 15.55 -0.21 -8.53
C ASP A 134 14.61 -0.58 -7.36
N TRP A 135 13.30 -0.59 -7.58
CA TRP A 135 12.27 -0.87 -6.58
C TRP A 135 11.80 -2.32 -6.62
N THR A 136 12.71 -3.24 -6.34
CA THR A 136 12.36 -4.66 -6.23
C THR A 136 11.90 -5.03 -4.81
N ASP A 137 12.58 -4.52 -3.77
CA ASP A 137 12.30 -4.91 -2.37
C ASP A 137 12.08 -3.74 -1.40
N THR A 138 12.61 -2.55 -1.71
CA THR A 138 12.60 -1.39 -0.80
C THR A 138 12.25 -0.12 -1.55
N VAL A 139 11.24 0.60 -1.08
CA VAL A 139 10.96 1.97 -1.50
C VAL A 139 11.91 2.89 -0.77
N THR A 140 12.73 3.64 -1.51
CA THR A 140 13.60 4.67 -0.98
C THR A 140 13.33 5.99 -1.70
N LEU A 141 13.10 7.04 -0.93
CA LEU A 141 12.92 8.42 -1.38
C LEU A 141 14.06 9.26 -0.81
N GLN A 142 14.70 10.04 -1.67
CA GLN A 142 15.84 10.89 -1.31
C GLN A 142 15.53 12.34 -1.68
N ASP A 143 16.09 13.27 -0.91
CA ASP A 143 16.10 14.69 -1.29
C ASP A 143 17.14 14.96 -2.39
N ASP A 144 17.14 16.19 -2.91
CA ASP A 144 18.07 16.67 -3.94
C ASP A 144 19.55 16.45 -3.60
N SER A 145 19.91 16.49 -2.30
CA SER A 145 21.26 16.23 -1.79
C SER A 145 21.63 14.73 -1.74
N GLY A 146 20.67 13.84 -2.04
CA GLY A 146 20.81 12.39 -1.96
C GLY A 146 20.60 11.82 -0.56
N LYS A 147 20.12 12.62 0.40
CA LYS A 147 19.82 12.13 1.75
C LYS A 147 18.47 11.43 1.77
N THR A 148 18.41 10.27 2.40
CA THR A 148 17.17 9.50 2.56
C THR A 148 16.14 10.24 3.41
N VAL A 149 14.98 10.49 2.80
CA VAL A 149 13.78 11.05 3.44
C VAL A 149 12.88 9.95 3.97
N PHE A 150 12.66 8.92 3.16
CA PHE A 150 11.85 7.75 3.53
C PHE A 150 12.50 6.50 2.97
N SER A 151 12.58 5.44 3.77
CA SER A 151 12.97 4.13 3.29
C SER A 151 12.18 3.05 4.01
N CYS A 152 11.52 2.18 3.26
CA CYS A 152 10.75 1.08 3.81
C CYS A 152 10.70 -0.10 2.85
N ARG A 153 10.84 -1.31 3.37
CA ARG A 153 10.62 -2.53 2.56
C ARG A 153 9.18 -2.55 2.07
N VAL A 154 8.97 -2.87 0.79
CA VAL A 154 7.64 -2.91 0.16
C VAL A 154 6.69 -3.82 0.95
N ALA A 155 7.17 -5.00 1.36
CA ALA A 155 6.41 -5.95 2.18
C ALA A 155 5.99 -5.43 3.57
N ARG A 156 6.55 -4.32 4.04
CA ARG A 156 6.17 -3.67 5.30
C ARG A 156 5.25 -2.46 5.10
N ILE A 157 4.94 -2.08 3.87
CA ILE A 157 3.99 -1.00 3.57
C ILE A 157 2.62 -1.65 3.36
N LEU A 158 1.62 -1.24 4.14
CA LEU A 158 0.25 -1.66 3.92
C LEU A 158 -0.27 -0.98 2.66
N SER A 159 -0.93 -1.75 1.80
CA SER A 159 -1.34 -1.32 0.46
C SER A 159 -0.16 -0.80 -0.39
N SER A 160 0.98 -1.49 -0.31
CA SER A 160 2.23 -1.11 -0.98
C SER A 160 2.07 -0.82 -2.47
N ASP A 161 1.27 -1.60 -3.19
CA ASP A 161 1.05 -1.41 -4.63
C ASP A 161 0.44 -0.03 -4.93
N LEU A 162 -0.55 0.40 -4.13
CA LEU A 162 -1.16 1.72 -4.27
C LEU A 162 -0.18 2.83 -3.92
N PHE A 163 0.59 2.66 -2.84
CA PHE A 163 1.59 3.63 -2.42
C PHE A 163 2.64 3.85 -3.51
N VAL A 164 3.21 2.77 -4.03
CA VAL A 164 4.21 2.80 -5.10
C VAL A 164 3.67 3.47 -6.36
N ASN A 165 2.46 3.12 -6.79
CA ASN A 165 1.84 3.75 -7.97
C ASN A 165 1.65 5.26 -7.79
N LEU A 166 1.13 5.70 -6.64
CA LEU A 166 0.91 7.14 -6.40
C LEU A 166 2.23 7.91 -6.33
N VAL A 167 3.23 7.39 -5.62
CA VAL A 167 4.53 8.05 -5.51
C VAL A 167 5.21 8.14 -6.88
N TYR A 168 5.17 7.04 -7.65
CA TYR A 168 5.73 7.01 -9.00
C TYR A 168 5.01 8.01 -9.93
N ASN A 169 3.68 8.06 -9.92
CA ASN A 169 2.93 8.99 -10.75
C ASN A 169 3.34 10.45 -10.47
N GLN A 170 3.55 10.82 -9.20
CA GLN A 170 3.94 12.18 -8.82
C GLN A 170 5.39 12.52 -9.20
N LEU A 171 6.32 11.61 -8.91
CA LEU A 171 7.75 11.86 -9.15
C LEU A 171 8.17 11.62 -10.61
N GLY A 172 7.49 10.73 -11.32
CA GLY A 172 7.62 10.56 -12.77
C GLY A 172 7.13 11.79 -13.53
N GLN A 173 5.98 12.36 -13.17
CA GLN A 173 5.51 13.63 -13.75
C GLN A 173 6.53 14.75 -13.53
N THR A 174 7.08 14.87 -12.33
CA THR A 174 8.09 15.91 -12.03
C THR A 174 9.33 15.78 -12.94
N ALA A 175 9.75 14.55 -13.26
CA ALA A 175 10.88 14.30 -14.15
C ALA A 175 10.60 14.67 -15.62
N GLU A 176 9.36 14.56 -16.10
CA GLU A 176 8.99 14.95 -17.47
C GLU A 176 9.00 16.49 -17.69
N TYR A 177 8.94 17.26 -16.60
CA TYR A 177 8.89 18.72 -16.63
C TYR A 177 10.20 19.42 -16.20
N ALA A 178 11.25 18.66 -15.88
CA ALA A 178 12.59 19.16 -15.48
C ALA A 178 13.57 19.24 -16.67
#